data_AF-A0A1G6IML0-F1
#
_entry.id   AF-A0A1G6IML0-F1
#
_cell.length_a   1.000
_cell.length_b   1.000
_cell.length_c   1.000
_cell.angle_alpha   90.00
_cell.angle_beta   90.00
_cell.angle_gamma   90.00
#
_symmetry.space_group_name_H-M   'P 1'
#
loop_
_entity.id
_entity.type
_entity.pdbx_description
1 polymer ?
#
loop_
_entity_poly.entity_id
_entity_poly.type
_entity_poly.pdbx_seq_one_letter_code
_entity_poly.pdbx_strand_id
1 'polypeptide(L)'
;MNTQSRAEAQFSIALESIQGKRRIERVLEAANALLDRYAEQSESTERLRIVFELVRRNLTDRVAVAYDGLDLGPAGLLDLAESDGESGDVVFHCEIHGPDGKSGTLTAVYREPGSLGLTGGEWLAAMRLLAGISGLGVGGHVQCQR
;
A
#
# COMPACT_ATOMS: atom_id res chain seq x y z
N MET A 1 -14.34 17.19 -15.58
CA MET A 1 -14.20 15.91 -16.32
C MET A 1 -12.75 15.44 -16.22
N ASN A 2 -12.38 14.27 -15.71
CA ASN A 2 -12.96 13.38 -14.72
C ASN A 2 -11.81 12.43 -14.29
N THR A 3 -10.83 12.95 -13.52
CA THR A 3 -9.73 12.13 -12.98
C THR A 3 -10.25 11.06 -12.03
N GLN A 4 -11.35 11.37 -11.31
CA GLN A 4 -12.13 10.46 -10.47
C GLN A 4 -12.63 9.24 -11.23
N SER A 5 -13.34 9.45 -12.35
CA SER A 5 -13.90 8.34 -13.15
C SER A 5 -12.83 7.43 -13.77
N ARG A 6 -11.63 7.97 -14.03
CA ARG A 6 -10.55 7.17 -14.63
C ARG A 6 -9.85 6.30 -13.59
N ALA A 7 -9.69 6.80 -12.37
CA ALA A 7 -9.17 6.03 -11.25
C ALA A 7 -10.13 4.89 -10.88
N GLU A 8 -11.41 5.19 -10.64
CA GLU A 8 -12.45 4.20 -10.31
C GLU A 8 -12.56 3.07 -11.36
N ALA A 9 -12.51 3.40 -12.65
CA ALA A 9 -12.58 2.42 -13.72
C ALA A 9 -11.33 1.52 -13.81
N GLN A 10 -10.13 2.08 -13.59
CA GLN A 10 -8.90 1.29 -13.53
C GLN A 10 -8.86 0.39 -12.28
N PHE A 11 -9.47 0.85 -11.19
CA PHE A 11 -9.61 0.06 -9.98
C PHE A 11 -10.56 -1.12 -10.16
N SER A 12 -11.73 -0.93 -10.77
CA SER A 12 -12.68 -2.03 -10.99
C SER A 12 -12.04 -3.20 -11.76
N ILE A 13 -11.19 -2.90 -12.75
CA ILE A 13 -10.46 -3.90 -13.54
C ILE A 13 -9.40 -4.62 -12.70
N ALA A 14 -8.67 -3.90 -11.85
CA ALA A 14 -7.70 -4.50 -10.93
C ALA A 14 -8.40 -5.39 -9.88
N LEU A 15 -9.57 -4.96 -9.38
CA LEU A 15 -10.37 -5.65 -8.37
C LEU A 15 -11.01 -6.94 -8.91
N GLU A 16 -11.44 -6.97 -10.17
CA GLU A 16 -11.99 -8.17 -10.83
C GLU A 16 -10.95 -9.29 -10.99
N SER A 17 -9.66 -8.95 -11.17
CA SER A 17 -8.60 -9.94 -11.39
C SER A 17 -8.25 -10.81 -10.16
N ILE A 18 -8.72 -10.44 -8.96
CA ILE A 18 -8.29 -11.02 -7.68
C ILE A 18 -9.39 -11.92 -7.05
N GLN A 19 -10.60 -11.99 -7.62
CA GLN A 19 -11.70 -12.75 -7.02
C GLN A 19 -11.50 -14.27 -7.06
N GLY A 20 -11.41 -14.91 -5.89
CA GLY A 20 -11.38 -16.38 -5.79
C GLY A 20 -11.24 -17.02 -4.40
N LYS A 21 -10.88 -16.28 -3.33
CA LYS A 21 -10.74 -16.84 -1.97
C LYS A 21 -11.20 -15.83 -0.90
N ARG A 22 -11.92 -16.29 0.14
CA ARG A 22 -12.35 -15.50 1.32
C ARG A 22 -11.28 -14.60 1.97
N ARG A 23 -9.99 -14.94 1.79
CA ARG A 23 -8.85 -14.17 2.29
C ARG A 23 -8.64 -12.85 1.54
N ILE A 24 -8.96 -12.85 0.24
CA ILE A 24 -8.87 -11.69 -0.64
C ILE A 24 -10.05 -10.74 -0.41
N GLU A 25 -11.23 -11.26 -0.10
CA GLU A 25 -12.41 -10.45 0.24
C GLU A 25 -12.11 -9.47 1.38
N ARG A 26 -11.34 -9.88 2.40
CA ARG A 26 -10.90 -8.99 3.49
C ARG A 26 -9.96 -7.88 3.03
N VAL A 27 -9.10 -8.15 2.04
CA VAL A 27 -8.23 -7.14 1.44
C VAL A 27 -9.06 -6.15 0.62
N LEU A 28 -10.08 -6.64 -0.10
CA LEU A 28 -11.01 -5.82 -0.87
C LEU A 28 -11.89 -4.94 0.03
N GLU A 29 -12.42 -5.48 1.13
CA GLU A 29 -13.15 -4.72 2.14
C GLU A 29 -12.28 -3.61 2.75
N ALA A 30 -11.01 -3.93 3.05
CA ALA A 30 -10.06 -2.97 3.57
C ALA A 30 -9.76 -1.87 2.52
N ALA A 31 -9.54 -2.24 1.26
CA ALA A 31 -9.32 -1.27 0.18
C ALA A 31 -10.53 -0.35 -0.04
N ASN A 32 -11.75 -0.87 -0.01
CA ASN A 32 -12.97 -0.06 -0.11
C ASN A 32 -13.12 0.90 1.06
N ALA A 33 -12.93 0.42 2.30
CA ALA A 33 -12.97 1.28 3.48
C ALA A 33 -11.91 2.41 3.44
N LEU A 34 -10.79 2.16 2.77
CA LEU A 34 -9.74 3.16 2.56
C LEU A 34 -10.17 4.23 1.54
N LEU A 35 -10.82 3.81 0.44
CA LEU A 35 -11.35 4.72 -0.57
C LEU A 35 -12.45 5.63 0.00
N ASP A 36 -13.35 5.09 0.82
CA ASP A 36 -14.40 5.87 1.49
C ASP A 36 -13.79 6.95 2.39
N ARG A 37 -12.79 6.60 3.21
CA ARG A 37 -12.09 7.56 4.08
C ARG A 37 -11.24 8.56 3.31
N TYR A 38 -10.71 8.17 2.15
CA TYR A 38 -9.97 9.07 1.26
C TYR A 38 -10.85 10.18 0.68
N ALA A 39 -12.11 9.86 0.40
CA ALA A 39 -13.08 10.84 -0.10
C ALA A 39 -13.37 11.95 0.93
N GLU A 40 -13.28 11.62 2.22
CA GLU A 40 -13.55 12.55 3.33
C GLU A 40 -12.31 13.34 3.78
N GLN A 41 -11.10 12.87 3.48
CA GLN A 41 -9.84 13.49 3.91
C GLN A 41 -9.19 14.29 2.78
N SER A 42 -8.92 15.58 2.97
CA SER A 42 -8.26 16.42 1.96
C SER A 42 -6.74 16.39 2.03
N GLU A 43 -6.18 16.11 3.20
CA GLU A 43 -4.73 16.13 3.44
C GLU A 43 -4.05 14.83 2.96
N SER A 44 -3.04 14.97 2.08
CA SER A 44 -2.33 13.85 1.48
C SER A 44 -1.56 13.01 2.51
N THR A 45 -0.97 13.67 3.52
CA THR A 45 -0.26 13.01 4.61
C THR A 45 -1.20 12.17 5.47
N GLU A 46 -2.41 12.66 5.76
CA GLU A 46 -3.40 11.89 6.53
C GLU A 46 -3.98 10.71 5.74
N ARG A 47 -4.12 10.83 4.42
CA ARG A 47 -4.43 9.68 3.56
C ARG A 47 -3.36 8.59 3.68
N LEU A 48 -2.08 8.95 3.66
CA LEU A 48 -0.99 8.00 3.88
C LEU A 48 -0.98 7.39 5.29
N ARG A 49 -1.37 8.15 6.33
CA ARG A 49 -1.53 7.59 7.69
C ARG A 49 -2.60 6.50 7.73
N ILE A 50 -3.70 6.68 7.00
CA ILE A 50 -4.77 5.69 6.90
C ILE A 50 -4.27 4.41 6.22
N VAL A 51 -3.49 4.53 5.14
CA VAL A 51 -2.84 3.37 4.48
C VAL A 51 -1.93 2.64 5.43
N PHE A 52 -1.04 3.38 6.10
CA PHE A 52 -0.12 2.80 7.07
C PHE A 52 -0.88 1.99 8.11
N GLU A 53 -1.90 2.56 8.74
CA GLU A 53 -2.68 1.85 9.76
C GLU A 53 -3.44 0.65 9.20
N LEU A 54 -3.92 0.72 7.96
CA LEU A 54 -4.60 -0.40 7.31
C LEU A 54 -3.65 -1.56 7.05
N VAL A 55 -2.48 -1.29 6.47
CA VAL A 55 -1.44 -2.28 6.22
C VAL A 55 -0.95 -2.87 7.56
N ARG A 56 -0.67 -2.01 8.54
CA ARG A 56 -0.18 -2.39 9.86
C ARG A 56 -1.11 -3.38 10.58
N ARG A 57 -2.42 -3.12 10.53
CA ARG A 57 -3.42 -3.90 11.25
C ARG A 57 -3.82 -5.19 10.54
N ASN A 58 -3.80 -5.20 9.21
CA ASN A 58 -4.40 -6.29 8.43
C ASN A 58 -3.38 -7.15 7.70
N LEU A 59 -2.23 -6.61 7.29
CA LEU A 59 -1.30 -7.30 6.40
C LEU A 59 0.01 -7.65 7.10
N THR A 60 0.67 -6.68 7.72
CA THR A 60 1.92 -6.88 8.45
C THR A 60 2.18 -5.72 9.39
N ASP A 61 2.67 -5.99 10.61
CA ASP A 61 3.12 -4.97 11.54
C ASP A 61 4.50 -4.40 11.19
N ARG A 62 5.26 -5.08 10.32
CA ARG A 62 6.53 -4.63 9.74
C ARG A 62 6.26 -3.80 8.48
N VAL A 63 5.70 -2.60 8.66
CA VAL A 63 5.48 -1.61 7.60
C VAL A 63 6.01 -0.25 8.04
N ALA A 64 6.55 0.52 7.09
CA ALA A 64 6.98 1.89 7.27
C ALA A 64 6.60 2.75 6.06
N VAL A 65 6.28 4.02 6.34
CA VAL A 65 5.94 5.03 5.34
C VAL A 65 6.69 6.31 5.67
N ALA A 66 7.46 6.81 4.71
CA ALA A 66 8.04 8.14 4.79
C ALA A 66 7.51 8.99 3.62
N TYR A 67 7.04 10.21 3.85
CA TYR A 67 6.57 11.11 2.79
C TYR A 67 6.44 12.55 3.29
N ASP A 68 7.16 13.51 2.71
CA ASP A 68 7.01 14.95 3.00
C ASP A 68 6.96 15.30 4.50
N GLY A 69 7.97 14.85 5.26
CA GLY A 69 8.06 15.07 6.72
C GLY A 69 7.18 14.15 7.58
N LEU A 70 6.33 13.31 6.96
CA LEU A 70 5.73 12.15 7.62
C LEU A 70 6.76 11.02 7.70
N ASP A 71 6.91 10.44 8.89
CA ASP A 71 7.69 9.23 9.12
C ASP A 71 6.91 8.32 10.08
N LEU A 72 6.56 7.14 9.60
CA LEU A 72 5.76 6.15 10.31
C LEU A 72 6.41 4.77 10.20
N GLY A 73 6.34 4.01 11.29
CA GLY A 73 6.81 2.62 11.33
C GLY A 73 8.04 2.43 12.22
N PRO A 74 8.55 1.20 12.29
CA PRO A 74 9.74 0.88 13.07
C PRO A 74 10.97 1.56 12.46
N ALA A 75 11.81 2.17 13.29
CA ALA A 75 13.11 2.69 12.87
C ALA A 75 13.95 1.58 12.22
N GLY A 76 14.61 1.89 11.10
CA GLY A 76 15.46 0.95 10.36
C GLY A 76 14.71 0.05 9.36
N LEU A 77 13.36 0.08 9.31
CA LEU A 77 12.62 -0.69 8.31
C LEU A 77 12.73 -0.07 6.90
N LEU A 78 12.89 1.25 6.81
CA LEU A 78 13.10 1.94 5.54
C LEU A 78 14.45 1.58 4.89
N ASP A 79 15.45 1.25 5.71
CA ASP A 79 16.78 0.83 5.27
C ASP A 79 16.79 -0.58 4.67
N LEU A 80 15.72 -1.37 4.89
CA LEU A 80 15.56 -2.70 4.28
C LEU A 80 15.17 -2.63 2.79
N ALA A 81 14.94 -1.44 2.24
CA ALA A 81 14.68 -1.25 0.81
C ALA A 81 15.83 -1.75 -0.08
N GLU A 82 17.07 -1.80 0.44
CA GLU A 82 18.28 -2.18 -0.29
C GLU A 82 18.89 -3.52 0.18
N SER A 83 18.29 -4.16 1.18
CA SER A 83 18.76 -5.43 1.72
C SER A 83 17.85 -6.56 1.27
N ASP A 84 18.45 -7.67 0.79
CA ASP A 84 17.77 -8.95 0.82
C ASP A 84 17.39 -9.19 2.30
N GLY A 85 16.08 -9.30 2.58
CA GLY A 85 15.58 -9.47 3.94
C GLY A 85 16.14 -10.72 4.63
N GLU A 86 15.66 -11.03 5.82
CA GLU A 86 16.03 -12.32 6.43
C GLU A 86 15.59 -13.50 5.54
N SER A 87 16.31 -14.62 5.60
CA SER A 87 15.95 -15.82 4.82
C SER A 87 14.48 -16.23 5.08
N GLY A 88 13.65 -16.13 4.04
CA GLY A 88 12.21 -16.43 4.09
C GLY A 88 11.29 -15.21 4.20
N ASP A 89 11.84 -14.00 4.27
CA ASP A 89 11.09 -12.75 4.19
C ASP A 89 10.78 -12.39 2.74
N VAL A 90 9.59 -11.85 2.53
CA VAL A 90 9.15 -11.19 1.30
C VAL A 90 9.15 -9.69 1.56
N VAL A 91 10.06 -8.98 0.91
CA VAL A 91 10.19 -7.53 1.05
C VAL A 91 9.39 -6.84 -0.06
N PHE A 92 8.64 -5.82 0.33
CA PHE A 92 7.93 -4.93 -0.57
C PHE A 92 8.47 -3.52 -0.40
N HIS A 93 8.81 -2.88 -1.51
CA HIS A 93 9.27 -1.50 -1.51
C HIS A 93 8.72 -0.75 -2.73
N CYS A 94 8.15 0.42 -2.48
CA CYS A 94 7.79 1.37 -3.52
C CYS A 94 8.20 2.79 -3.16
N GLU A 95 8.61 3.52 -4.18
CA GLU A 95 8.72 4.97 -4.15
C GLU A 95 7.34 5.58 -4.39
N ILE A 96 7.03 6.64 -3.65
CA ILE A 96 5.82 7.45 -3.78
C ILE A 96 6.25 8.79 -4.37
N HIS A 97 5.68 9.17 -5.51
CA HIS A 97 5.91 10.46 -6.15
C HIS A 97 4.61 11.24 -6.14
N GLY A 98 4.59 12.38 -5.44
CA GLY A 98 3.46 13.30 -5.40
C GLY A 98 3.71 14.60 -6.16
N PRO A 99 2.75 15.53 -6.11
CA PRO A 99 2.87 16.84 -6.73
C PRO A 99 3.96 17.69 -6.06
N ASP A 100 4.39 18.74 -6.77
CA ASP A 100 5.34 19.76 -6.27
C ASP A 100 6.69 19.20 -5.80
N GLY A 101 7.12 18.07 -6.37
CA GLY A 101 8.40 17.43 -6.05
C GLY A 101 8.41 16.67 -4.73
N LYS A 102 7.26 16.50 -4.07
CA LYS A 102 7.14 15.69 -2.86
C LYS A 102 7.35 14.22 -3.20
N SER A 103 8.21 13.55 -2.44
CA SER A 103 8.47 12.12 -2.60
C SER A 103 8.55 11.43 -1.25
N GLY A 104 8.50 10.11 -1.31
CA GLY A 104 8.52 9.25 -0.15
C GLY A 104 8.63 7.79 -0.52
N THR A 105 8.48 6.92 0.46
CA THR A 105 8.58 5.47 0.30
C THR A 105 7.52 4.76 1.15
N LEU A 106 7.12 3.59 0.68
CA LEU A 106 6.34 2.61 1.43
C LEU A 106 7.13 1.31 1.41
N THR A 107 7.61 0.88 2.57
CA THR A 107 8.35 -0.36 2.74
C THR A 107 7.57 -1.28 3.68
N ALA A 108 7.43 -2.55 3.31
CA ALA A 108 6.80 -3.54 4.16
C ALA A 108 7.51 -4.89 4.05
N VAL A 109 7.51 -5.67 5.12
CA VAL A 109 8.10 -7.00 5.16
C VAL A 109 7.05 -8.01 5.60
N TYR A 110 7.04 -9.15 4.94
CA TYR A 110 6.09 -10.21 5.18
C TYR A 110 6.79 -11.56 5.31
N ARG A 111 6.32 -12.39 6.25
CA ARG A 111 6.76 -13.78 6.39
C ARG A 111 5.54 -14.69 6.29
N GLU A 112 5.58 -15.60 5.33
CA GLU A 112 4.51 -16.60 5.18
C GLU A 112 4.38 -17.47 6.43
N PRO A 113 3.15 -17.91 6.79
CA PRO A 113 1.87 -17.62 6.13
C PRO A 113 1.19 -16.32 6.62
N GLY A 114 1.83 -15.53 7.50
CA GLY A 114 1.31 -14.27 8.05
C GLY A 114 -0.11 -14.34 8.66
N SER A 115 -0.69 -13.18 8.95
CA SER A 115 -2.01 -13.07 9.61
C SER A 115 -3.19 -13.50 8.72
N LEU A 116 -3.09 -13.24 7.41
CA LEU A 116 -4.14 -13.53 6.43
C LEU A 116 -3.97 -14.87 5.72
N GLY A 117 -2.90 -15.63 6.01
CA GLY A 117 -2.64 -16.89 5.32
C GLY A 117 -2.39 -16.72 3.82
N LEU A 118 -1.83 -15.58 3.40
CA LEU A 118 -1.51 -15.31 2.01
C LEU A 118 -0.18 -15.99 1.64
N THR A 119 -0.04 -16.33 0.37
CA THR A 119 1.30 -16.56 -0.20
C THR A 119 1.99 -15.21 -0.39
N GLY A 120 3.32 -15.21 -0.51
CA GLY A 120 4.12 -14.02 -0.75
C GLY A 120 3.73 -13.33 -2.05
N GLY A 121 3.37 -14.10 -3.09
CA GLY A 121 2.83 -13.56 -4.33
C GLY A 121 1.47 -12.88 -4.16
N GLU A 122 0.53 -13.49 -3.44
CA GLU A 122 -0.78 -12.89 -3.13
C GLU A 122 -0.62 -11.63 -2.26
N TRP A 123 0.30 -11.64 -1.30
CA TRP A 123 0.60 -10.50 -0.45
C TRP A 123 1.24 -9.34 -1.23
N LEU A 124 2.22 -9.61 -2.10
CA LEU A 124 2.83 -8.59 -2.96
C LEU A 124 1.80 -7.96 -3.90
N ALA A 125 0.89 -8.75 -4.48
CA ALA A 125 -0.18 -8.23 -5.32
C ALA A 125 -1.11 -7.28 -4.54
N ALA A 126 -1.50 -7.67 -3.32
CA ALA A 126 -2.30 -6.83 -2.42
C ALA A 126 -1.57 -5.52 -2.06
N MET A 127 -0.28 -5.60 -1.71
CA MET A 127 0.54 -4.43 -1.40
C MET A 127 0.70 -3.49 -2.59
N ARG A 128 0.90 -4.01 -3.81
CA ARG A 128 0.95 -3.21 -5.04
C ARG A 128 -0.36 -2.46 -5.29
N LEU A 129 -1.50 -3.10 -5.06
CA LEU A 129 -2.81 -2.45 -5.18
C LEU A 129 -2.95 -1.30 -4.17
N LEU A 130 -2.64 -1.56 -2.89
CA LEU A 130 -2.72 -0.54 -1.85
C LEU A 130 -1.74 0.62 -2.08
N ALA A 131 -0.51 0.34 -2.52
CA ALA A 131 0.45 1.37 -2.90
C ALA A 131 -0.06 2.22 -4.08
N GLY A 132 -0.66 1.58 -5.09
CA GLY A 132 -1.29 2.29 -6.23
C GLY A 132 -2.39 3.26 -5.78
N ILE A 133 -3.29 2.80 -4.89
CA ILE A 133 -4.32 3.66 -4.28
C ILE A 133 -3.68 4.81 -3.50
N SER A 134 -2.59 4.54 -2.78
CA SER A 134 -1.86 5.54 -1.98
C SER A 134 -1.24 6.62 -2.85
N GLY A 135 -0.58 6.25 -3.95
CA GLY A 135 -0.02 7.18 -4.93
C GLY A 135 -1.08 8.11 -5.52
N LEU A 136 -2.24 7.56 -5.88
CA LEU A 136 -3.37 8.36 -6.34
C LEU A 136 -3.95 9.24 -5.22
N GLY A 137 -4.00 8.73 -4.00
CA GLY A 137 -4.46 9.46 -2.81
C GLY A 137 -3.63 10.71 -2.51
N VAL A 138 -2.33 10.69 -2.78
CA VAL A 138 -1.46 11.89 -2.66
C VAL A 138 -1.46 12.77 -3.90
N GLY A 139 -2.24 12.43 -4.93
CA GLY A 139 -2.32 13.18 -6.18
C GLY A 139 -1.17 12.88 -7.16
N GLY A 140 -0.51 11.73 -7.03
CA GLY A 140 0.61 11.33 -7.87
C GLY A 140 0.58 9.85 -8.26
N HIS A 141 1.71 9.16 -8.16
CA HIS A 141 1.86 7.75 -8.51
C HIS A 141 2.89 7.04 -7.62
N VAL A 142 2.95 5.71 -7.74
CA VAL A 142 4.00 4.91 -7.09
C VAL A 142 4.81 4.14 -8.12
N GLN A 143 6.08 3.91 -7.78
CA GLN A 143 6.97 3.03 -8.52
C GLN A 143 7.46 1.93 -7.58
N CYS A 144 6.96 0.72 -7.80
CA CYS A 144 7.33 -0.44 -6.99
C CYS A 144 8.48 -1.21 -7.61
N GLN A 145 9.46 -1.56 -6.80
CA GLN A 145 10.54 -2.45 -7.23
C GLN A 145 9.98 -3.88 -7.41
N ARG A 146 10.66 -4.65 -8.26
CA ARG A 146 10.12 -5.90 -8.81
C ARG A 146 10.20 -7.06 -7.84
#